data_AF-A0A5B8MVT8-F1
#
_entry.id   AF-A0A5B8MVT8-F1
#
_cell.length_a   1.000
_cell.length_b   1.000
_cell.length_c   1.000
_cell.angle_alpha   90.00
_cell.angle_beta   90.00
_cell.angle_gamma   90.00
#
_symmetry.space_group_name_H-M   'P 1'
#
loop_
_entity.id
_entity.type
_entity.pdbx_description
1 polymer ?
#
loop_
_entity_poly.entity_id
_entity_poly.type
_entity_poly.pdbx_seq_one_letter_code
_entity_poly.pdbx_strand_id
1 'polypeptide(L)'
;MEPWTEVLNATDFSPGCPQTCMLPPIMCPPKQSEDCLYLNVFVPDSEPPAEGWPVYVFIHGGAFQNGAAGTLAYAGFGFAENGIILVTMNYRLGAFGFLEYGDIEGNYGFQDQILSLQWVRDNIESFGGDNTRVTLGGESAGAVSVMCHMAAPHSQGLFSKAIIESSPIALPFTTPKNNRFYNKFVAESGCSDGAGFLSCMRKITAEDIVSIMDKTQADIFPFPNPDIILMPWTPTIGTADLPVHPYLAMSKGQTSQIPVLVGGNLEDARVFVFGFDNVTMNRAEYTVAVLALFGTKGPQALYHYPPQGHGDQRPVIERLVTDYLFQCLGRFVSEAYSKIGAYLYDFGYPTRMFWGPGTWGQVCTDHPCHGGELMFVFNNINSIKNATVEERTLAKKMNTYWSNFILSGDPNQPVSQLPWPKYGQAQGDVWMNFSSAHPATITEFKKDQCDFWDSVGYYREPGIL
;
A
#
# COMPACT_ATOMS: atom_id res chain seq x y z
N MET A 1 -18.89 7.58 18.91
CA MET A 1 -19.57 6.31 18.61
C MET A 1 -20.70 6.14 19.61
N GLU A 2 -21.90 5.91 19.11
CA GLU A 2 -22.99 5.15 19.75
C GLU A 2 -22.57 4.01 20.69
N PRO A 3 -22.44 4.11 22.04
CA PRO A 3 -22.33 2.90 22.83
C PRO A 3 -23.62 2.07 22.69
N TRP A 4 -23.49 0.75 22.77
CA TRP A 4 -24.60 -0.20 22.77
C TRP A 4 -24.57 -1.05 24.05
N THR A 5 -25.73 -1.60 24.44
CA THR A 5 -25.85 -2.44 25.65
C THR A 5 -25.91 -3.93 25.36
N GLU A 6 -26.39 -4.32 24.19
CA GLU A 6 -26.53 -5.72 23.79
C GLU A 6 -25.24 -6.28 23.21
N VAL A 7 -25.03 -7.60 23.31
CA VAL A 7 -23.85 -8.22 22.70
C VAL A 7 -23.91 -8.07 21.18
N LEU A 8 -22.90 -7.42 20.60
CA LEU A 8 -22.74 -7.31 19.15
C LEU A 8 -22.31 -8.67 18.58
N ASN A 9 -23.08 -9.22 17.65
CA ASN A 9 -22.70 -10.45 16.96
C ASN A 9 -21.64 -10.16 15.88
N ALA A 10 -20.37 -10.43 16.19
CA ALA A 10 -19.22 -10.17 15.32
C ALA A 10 -18.65 -11.45 14.66
N THR A 11 -19.52 -12.34 14.17
CA THR A 11 -19.14 -13.63 13.56
C THR A 11 -18.97 -13.61 12.05
N ASP A 12 -19.39 -12.54 11.40
CA ASP A 12 -19.36 -12.38 9.95
C ASP A 12 -18.65 -11.08 9.58
N PHE A 13 -17.94 -11.07 8.45
CA PHE A 13 -17.34 -9.84 7.96
C PHE A 13 -18.41 -8.82 7.56
N SER A 14 -18.25 -7.59 8.04
CA SER A 14 -19.07 -6.46 7.63
C SER A 14 -18.88 -6.12 6.13
N PRO A 15 -19.82 -5.39 5.51
CA PRO A 15 -19.66 -4.92 4.14
C PRO A 15 -18.38 -4.09 3.94
N GLY A 16 -17.80 -4.17 2.74
CA GLY A 16 -16.76 -3.23 2.31
C GLY A 16 -17.37 -1.87 1.96
N CYS A 17 -16.54 -0.83 1.86
CA CYS A 17 -17.01 0.48 1.40
C CYS A 17 -17.35 0.47 -0.11
N PRO A 18 -18.22 1.39 -0.60
CA PRO A 18 -18.67 1.39 -1.98
C PRO A 18 -17.52 1.58 -2.98
N GLN A 19 -17.45 0.69 -3.98
CA GLN A 19 -16.36 0.61 -4.95
C GLN A 19 -16.69 -0.29 -6.16
N THR A 20 -16.09 -0.01 -7.31
CA THR A 20 -15.95 -0.99 -8.39
C THR A 20 -14.64 -1.75 -8.20
N CYS A 21 -14.71 -2.89 -7.49
CA CYS A 21 -13.50 -3.61 -7.08
C CYS A 21 -12.76 -4.23 -8.29
N MET A 22 -11.58 -3.71 -8.57
CA MET A 22 -10.67 -4.21 -9.63
C MET A 22 -9.48 -5.03 -9.09
N LEU A 23 -9.55 -5.44 -7.83
CA LEU A 23 -8.54 -6.27 -7.16
C LEU A 23 -8.75 -7.75 -7.50
N PRO A 24 -7.81 -8.65 -7.13
CA PRO A 24 -8.07 -10.07 -7.19
C PRO A 24 -9.39 -10.45 -6.52
N PRO A 25 -10.18 -11.40 -7.06
CA PRO A 25 -11.50 -11.72 -6.53
C PRO A 25 -11.53 -12.08 -5.04
N ILE A 26 -10.45 -12.69 -4.51
CA ILE A 26 -10.30 -13.04 -3.10
C ILE A 26 -10.20 -11.82 -2.16
N MET A 27 -9.91 -10.64 -2.70
CA MET A 27 -9.77 -9.37 -1.98
C MET A 27 -10.99 -8.45 -2.16
N CYS A 28 -11.91 -8.78 -3.05
CA CYS A 28 -13.10 -7.97 -3.28
C CYS A 28 -14.20 -8.30 -2.27
N PRO A 29 -14.83 -7.29 -1.64
CA PRO A 29 -15.90 -7.53 -0.70
C PRO A 29 -17.15 -8.07 -1.42
N PRO A 30 -17.81 -9.13 -0.91
CA PRO A 30 -19.01 -9.68 -1.53
C PRO A 30 -20.25 -8.80 -1.33
N LYS A 31 -20.20 -7.89 -0.36
CA LYS A 31 -21.25 -6.92 -0.03
C LYS A 31 -20.60 -5.57 0.20
N GLN A 32 -21.28 -4.50 -0.21
CA GLN A 32 -20.82 -3.13 -0.02
C GLN A 32 -21.91 -2.28 0.61
N SER A 33 -21.52 -1.24 1.36
CA SER A 33 -22.42 -0.29 2.01
C SER A 33 -21.65 0.98 2.36
N GLU A 34 -22.30 2.15 2.42
CA GLU A 34 -21.70 3.34 3.06
C GLU A 34 -21.52 3.14 4.57
N ASP A 35 -22.34 2.29 5.19
CA ASP A 35 -22.13 1.75 6.53
C ASP A 35 -21.08 0.64 6.47
N CYS A 36 -19.81 1.05 6.35
CA CYS A 36 -18.66 0.16 6.18
C CYS A 36 -17.56 0.33 7.23
N LEU A 37 -17.68 1.26 8.18
CA LEU A 37 -16.62 1.58 9.14
C LEU A 37 -16.54 0.55 10.27
N TYR A 38 -16.01 -0.62 9.93
CA TYR A 38 -15.80 -1.76 10.81
C TYR A 38 -14.34 -2.21 10.78
N LEU A 39 -13.94 -2.90 11.84
CA LEU A 39 -12.66 -3.58 11.95
C LEU A 39 -12.86 -5.04 12.38
N ASN A 40 -11.86 -5.87 12.11
CA ASN A 40 -11.80 -7.27 12.51
C ASN A 40 -10.65 -7.44 13.50
N VAL A 41 -10.82 -8.29 14.51
CA VAL A 41 -9.78 -8.64 15.47
C VAL A 41 -9.59 -10.14 15.45
N PHE A 42 -8.40 -10.59 15.07
CA PHE A 42 -8.01 -12.00 15.14
C PHE A 42 -7.15 -12.19 16.38
N VAL A 43 -7.69 -12.95 17.34
CA VAL A 43 -7.04 -13.22 18.62
C VAL A 43 -6.51 -14.66 18.61
N PRO A 44 -5.28 -14.87 19.08
CA PRO A 44 -4.73 -16.19 19.39
C PRO A 44 -5.61 -17.01 20.34
N ASP A 45 -5.68 -18.32 20.10
CA ASP A 45 -6.47 -19.28 20.90
C ASP A 45 -5.66 -19.81 22.11
N SER A 46 -4.91 -18.93 22.78
CA SER A 46 -4.18 -19.25 24.00
C SER A 46 -4.17 -18.09 24.98
N GLU A 47 -3.94 -18.39 26.25
CA GLU A 47 -3.87 -17.38 27.31
C GLU A 47 -2.81 -16.30 26.99
N PRO A 48 -3.12 -15.02 27.22
CA PRO A 48 -2.17 -13.96 26.97
C PRO A 48 -0.95 -14.03 27.88
N PRO A 49 0.25 -13.64 27.37
CA PRO A 49 1.40 -13.42 28.22
C PRO A 49 1.11 -12.26 29.19
N ALA A 50 1.88 -12.15 30.27
CA ALA A 50 1.63 -11.17 31.33
C ALA A 50 1.66 -9.72 30.81
N GLU A 51 2.49 -9.45 29.81
CA GLU A 51 2.60 -8.17 29.14
C GLU A 51 1.55 -7.92 28.04
N GLY A 52 0.76 -8.93 27.67
CA GLY A 52 -0.19 -8.87 26.55
C GLY A 52 0.44 -9.20 25.18
N TRP A 53 -0.40 -9.59 24.24
CA TRP A 53 0.03 -9.93 22.88
C TRP A 53 0.39 -8.65 22.09
N PRO A 54 1.50 -8.65 21.33
CA PRO A 54 1.75 -7.63 20.32
C PRO A 54 0.61 -7.53 19.33
N VAL A 55 0.35 -6.30 18.88
CA VAL A 55 -0.77 -6.00 17.98
C VAL A 55 -0.21 -5.60 16.62
N TYR A 56 -0.67 -6.27 15.57
CA TYR A 56 -0.42 -5.88 14.19
C TYR A 56 -1.68 -5.26 13.60
N VAL A 57 -1.62 -3.99 13.23
CA VAL A 57 -2.73 -3.27 12.59
C VAL A 57 -2.41 -3.15 11.10
N PHE A 58 -3.21 -3.75 10.23
CA PHE A 58 -2.96 -3.80 8.79
C PHE A 58 -3.96 -2.97 7.99
N ILE A 59 -3.47 -1.95 7.28
CA ILE A 59 -4.25 -1.10 6.37
C ILE A 59 -4.16 -1.68 4.96
N HIS A 60 -5.31 -2.03 4.37
CA HIS A 60 -5.35 -2.58 3.02
C HIS A 60 -5.00 -1.53 1.95
N GLY A 61 -4.40 -2.01 0.86
CA GLY A 61 -4.13 -1.26 -0.36
C GLY A 61 -5.37 -1.08 -1.24
N GLY A 62 -5.14 -0.84 -2.54
CA GLY A 62 -6.21 -0.66 -3.53
C GLY A 62 -6.37 0.78 -4.04
N ALA A 63 -5.27 1.54 -4.13
CA ALA A 63 -5.23 2.89 -4.72
C ALA A 63 -6.23 3.89 -4.08
N PHE A 64 -6.55 3.71 -2.79
CA PHE A 64 -7.56 4.48 -2.06
C PHE A 64 -8.98 4.42 -2.64
N GLN A 65 -9.24 3.47 -3.55
CA GLN A 65 -10.52 3.35 -4.28
C GLN A 65 -11.10 1.94 -4.23
N ASN A 66 -10.27 0.94 -3.90
CA ASN A 66 -10.64 -0.46 -3.76
C ASN A 66 -10.16 -1.02 -2.41
N GLY A 67 -10.68 -2.19 -2.06
CA GLY A 67 -10.22 -3.02 -0.95
C GLY A 67 -11.25 -3.12 0.18
N ALA A 68 -11.00 -4.10 1.06
CA ALA A 68 -11.80 -4.33 2.25
C ALA A 68 -10.95 -5.05 3.31
N ALA A 69 -11.32 -4.88 4.58
CA ALA A 69 -10.67 -5.50 5.73
C ALA A 69 -10.99 -6.98 5.89
N GLY A 70 -12.23 -7.36 5.53
CA GLY A 70 -12.78 -8.71 5.70
C GLY A 70 -12.58 -9.57 4.46
N THR A 71 -11.36 -10.03 4.22
CA THR A 71 -11.03 -10.88 3.06
C THR A 71 -10.19 -12.09 3.49
N LEU A 72 -10.24 -13.17 2.71
CA LEU A 72 -9.42 -14.35 2.98
C LEU A 72 -7.92 -14.06 2.78
N ALA A 73 -7.58 -13.08 1.95
CA ALA A 73 -6.19 -12.66 1.76
C ALA A 73 -5.57 -12.10 3.05
N TYR A 74 -6.39 -11.45 3.88
CA TYR A 74 -5.97 -10.80 5.13
C TYR A 74 -6.40 -11.57 6.38
N ALA A 75 -6.79 -12.83 6.26
CA ALA A 75 -7.14 -13.64 7.42
C ALA A 75 -5.94 -13.78 8.37
N GLY A 76 -6.15 -13.55 9.66
CA GLY A 76 -5.08 -13.44 10.66
C GLY A 76 -4.53 -14.74 11.22
N PHE A 77 -4.86 -15.90 10.62
CA PHE A 77 -4.51 -17.21 11.19
C PHE A 77 -3.01 -17.38 11.42
N GLY A 78 -2.17 -17.02 10.44
CA GLY A 78 -0.72 -17.15 10.56
C GLY A 78 -0.12 -16.28 11.66
N PHE A 79 -0.66 -15.08 11.89
CA PHE A 79 -0.19 -14.19 12.96
C PHE A 79 -0.68 -14.64 14.34
N ALA A 80 -1.93 -15.08 14.45
CA ALA A 80 -2.50 -15.63 15.67
C ALA A 80 -1.72 -16.86 16.17
N GLU A 81 -1.31 -17.75 15.25
CA GLU A 81 -0.43 -18.90 15.57
C GLU A 81 0.95 -18.49 16.11
N ASN A 82 1.39 -17.27 15.85
CA ASN A 82 2.77 -16.80 16.09
C ASN A 82 2.92 -15.82 17.25
N GLY A 83 1.94 -15.64 18.13
CA GLY A 83 2.15 -14.66 19.19
C GLY A 83 1.55 -13.28 18.91
N ILE A 84 0.64 -13.10 17.93
CA ILE A 84 0.21 -11.76 17.51
C ILE A 84 -1.32 -11.62 17.37
N ILE A 85 -1.88 -10.53 17.89
CA ILE A 85 -3.24 -10.08 17.54
C ILE A 85 -3.18 -9.31 16.23
N LEU A 86 -3.98 -9.69 15.23
CA LEU A 86 -4.14 -8.92 13.99
C LEU A 86 -5.43 -8.09 14.04
N VAL A 87 -5.33 -6.81 13.70
CA VAL A 87 -6.47 -5.92 13.44
C VAL A 87 -6.47 -5.49 11.98
N THR A 88 -7.56 -5.71 11.26
CA THR A 88 -7.79 -5.15 9.91
C THR A 88 -8.97 -4.18 9.96
N MET A 89 -8.96 -3.12 9.16
CA MET A 89 -9.96 -2.05 9.23
C MET A 89 -10.39 -1.60 7.83
N ASN A 90 -11.67 -1.29 7.70
CA ASN A 90 -12.18 -0.58 6.55
C ASN A 90 -11.95 0.92 6.76
N TYR A 91 -11.77 1.64 5.65
CA TYR A 91 -11.80 3.10 5.61
C TYR A 91 -12.53 3.54 4.33
N ARG A 92 -13.16 4.72 4.35
CA ARG A 92 -13.87 5.21 3.16
C ARG A 92 -12.93 5.39 1.97
N LEU A 93 -13.42 5.06 0.79
CA LEU A 93 -12.67 5.00 -0.46
C LEU A 93 -13.16 6.04 -1.47
N GLY A 94 -12.36 6.33 -2.49
CA GLY A 94 -12.72 7.18 -3.61
C GLY A 94 -13.23 8.55 -3.17
N ALA A 95 -14.31 9.00 -3.82
CA ALA A 95 -14.97 10.26 -3.49
C ALA A 95 -15.54 10.30 -2.06
N PHE A 96 -15.95 9.15 -1.51
CA PHE A 96 -16.48 9.07 -0.13
C PHE A 96 -15.40 9.34 0.93
N GLY A 97 -14.15 8.99 0.62
CA GLY A 97 -13.02 9.11 1.55
C GLY A 97 -12.11 10.31 1.29
N PHE A 98 -11.95 10.73 0.04
CA PHE A 98 -10.82 11.58 -0.35
C PHE A 98 -11.18 12.78 -1.22
N LEU A 99 -12.45 12.98 -1.58
CA LEU A 99 -12.87 14.17 -2.32
C LEU A 99 -12.60 15.43 -1.49
N GLU A 100 -11.73 16.30 -1.99
CA GLU A 100 -11.54 17.66 -1.49
C GLU A 100 -12.03 18.63 -2.56
N TYR A 101 -13.14 19.32 -2.27
CA TYR A 101 -13.76 20.25 -3.21
C TYR A 101 -14.79 21.14 -2.54
N GLY A 102 -14.69 22.46 -2.74
CA GLY A 102 -15.68 23.41 -2.22
C GLY A 102 -15.72 23.41 -0.69
N ASP A 103 -16.83 22.95 -0.11
CA ASP A 103 -17.04 22.79 1.33
C ASP A 103 -16.70 21.38 1.85
N ILE A 104 -16.20 20.49 0.99
CA ILE A 104 -15.74 19.14 1.34
C ILE A 104 -14.23 19.19 1.59
N GLU A 105 -13.80 18.93 2.82
CA GLU A 105 -12.41 19.10 3.27
C GLU A 105 -11.47 17.93 2.89
N GLY A 106 -12.03 16.81 2.43
CA GLY A 106 -11.27 15.58 2.10
C GLY A 106 -10.73 14.85 3.33
N ASN A 107 -9.82 13.89 3.09
CA ASN A 107 -9.16 13.07 4.11
C ASN A 107 -10.05 12.24 5.05
N TYR A 108 -11.35 12.15 4.81
CA TYR A 108 -12.26 11.34 5.62
C TYR A 108 -11.83 9.87 5.74
N GLY A 109 -11.32 9.26 4.66
CA GLY A 109 -10.75 7.91 4.71
C GLY A 109 -9.51 7.81 5.60
N PHE A 110 -8.66 8.84 5.61
CA PHE A 110 -7.51 8.91 6.51
C PHE A 110 -7.94 9.12 7.97
N GLN A 111 -8.97 9.93 8.21
CA GLN A 111 -9.56 10.12 9.54
C GLN A 111 -10.20 8.82 10.07
N ASP A 112 -10.81 8.00 9.20
CA ASP A 112 -11.33 6.68 9.57
C ASP A 112 -10.21 5.74 10.05
N GLN A 113 -9.04 5.79 9.41
CA GLN A 113 -7.85 5.05 9.83
C GLN A 113 -7.34 5.54 11.20
N ILE A 114 -7.29 6.87 11.42
CA ILE A 114 -6.94 7.45 12.72
C ILE A 114 -7.90 6.98 13.81
N LEU A 115 -9.21 6.98 13.54
CA LEU A 115 -10.23 6.53 14.48
C LEU A 115 -10.05 5.05 14.83
N SER A 116 -9.71 4.22 13.83
CA SER A 116 -9.42 2.80 14.05
C SER A 116 -8.19 2.59 14.93
N LEU A 117 -7.12 3.36 14.72
CA LEU A 117 -5.93 3.31 15.59
C LEU A 117 -6.21 3.77 17.02
N GLN A 118 -7.05 4.79 17.18
CA GLN A 118 -7.52 5.22 18.51
C GLN A 118 -8.37 4.15 19.18
N TRP A 119 -9.23 3.46 18.41
CA TRP A 119 -9.99 2.32 18.92
C TRP A 119 -9.07 1.21 19.43
N VAL A 120 -8.01 0.88 18.67
CA VAL A 120 -7.00 -0.13 19.09
C VAL A 120 -6.36 0.31 20.41
N ARG A 121 -5.89 1.55 20.51
CA ARG A 121 -5.33 2.09 21.76
C ARG A 121 -6.28 1.90 22.95
N ASP A 122 -7.55 2.22 22.75
CA ASP A 122 -8.54 2.30 23.83
C ASP A 122 -9.15 0.95 24.21
N ASN A 123 -9.10 -0.07 23.33
CA ASN A 123 -9.88 -1.31 23.50
C ASN A 123 -9.07 -2.61 23.42
N ILE A 124 -7.89 -2.62 22.80
CA ILE A 124 -7.21 -3.89 22.45
C ILE A 124 -6.76 -4.71 23.68
N GLU A 125 -6.57 -4.05 24.83
CA GLU A 125 -6.28 -4.73 26.11
C GLU A 125 -7.41 -5.68 26.53
N SER A 126 -8.67 -5.37 26.18
CA SER A 126 -9.81 -6.25 26.46
C SER A 126 -9.78 -7.55 25.62
N PHE A 127 -8.96 -7.58 24.56
CA PHE A 127 -8.69 -8.75 23.74
C PHE A 127 -7.36 -9.44 24.13
N GLY A 128 -6.73 -9.03 25.23
CA GLY A 128 -5.44 -9.52 25.69
C GLY A 128 -4.23 -8.91 24.98
N GLY A 129 -4.41 -7.84 24.21
CA GLY A 129 -3.34 -7.15 23.49
C GLY A 129 -2.61 -6.10 24.33
N ASP A 130 -1.38 -5.77 23.92
CA ASP A 130 -0.59 -4.66 24.46
C ASP A 130 -0.70 -3.44 23.52
N ASN A 131 -1.41 -2.40 23.95
CA ASN A 131 -1.61 -1.17 23.18
C ASN A 131 -0.33 -0.33 23.01
N THR A 132 0.77 -0.66 23.67
CA THR A 132 2.09 -0.02 23.51
C THR A 132 2.98 -0.75 22.49
N ARG A 133 2.66 -2.02 22.19
CA ARG A 133 3.37 -2.87 21.22
C ARG A 133 2.60 -3.02 19.92
N VAL A 134 2.17 -1.89 19.36
CA VAL A 134 1.44 -1.83 18.09
C VAL A 134 2.42 -1.66 16.92
N THR A 135 2.32 -2.56 15.94
CA THR A 135 2.97 -2.43 14.63
C THR A 135 1.92 -2.02 13.61
N LEU A 136 2.17 -0.93 12.87
CA LEU A 136 1.29 -0.50 11.78
C LEU A 136 1.87 -0.97 10.44
N GLY A 137 1.11 -1.78 9.71
CA GLY A 137 1.50 -2.26 8.39
C GLY A 137 0.50 -1.91 7.31
N GLY A 138 0.96 -1.97 6.07
CA GLY A 138 0.10 -1.84 4.92
C GLY A 138 0.84 -2.15 3.63
N GLU A 139 0.07 -2.43 2.59
CA GLU A 139 0.55 -2.69 1.24
C GLU A 139 -0.01 -1.65 0.27
N SER A 140 0.79 -1.22 -0.72
CA SER A 140 0.35 -0.26 -1.74
C SER A 140 -0.17 1.06 -1.14
N ALA A 141 -1.40 1.47 -1.44
CA ALA A 141 -2.07 2.60 -0.80
C ALA A 141 -2.17 2.48 0.74
N GLY A 142 -2.20 1.26 1.27
CA GLY A 142 -2.10 0.99 2.69
C GLY A 142 -0.71 1.34 3.23
N ALA A 143 0.35 0.98 2.50
CA ALA A 143 1.72 1.37 2.84
C ALA A 143 1.93 2.89 2.74
N VAL A 144 1.30 3.55 1.75
CA VAL A 144 1.21 5.01 1.67
C VAL A 144 0.52 5.56 2.93
N SER A 145 -0.57 4.95 3.38
CA SER A 145 -1.27 5.32 4.61
C SER A 145 -0.37 5.19 5.85
N VAL A 146 0.41 4.10 5.96
CA VAL A 146 1.42 3.95 7.04
C VAL A 146 2.38 5.14 7.05
N MET A 147 2.93 5.50 5.88
CA MET A 147 3.83 6.64 5.78
C MET A 147 3.14 7.98 6.11
N CYS A 148 1.87 8.16 5.73
CA CYS A 148 1.05 9.29 6.16
C CYS A 148 0.91 9.35 7.69
N HIS A 149 0.60 8.22 8.34
CA HIS A 149 0.52 8.15 9.80
C HIS A 149 1.86 8.44 10.49
N MET A 150 2.98 8.04 9.88
CA MET A 150 4.31 8.41 10.41
C MET A 150 4.58 9.91 10.34
N ALA A 151 3.97 10.63 9.40
CA ALA A 151 4.10 12.09 9.25
C ALA A 151 2.98 12.89 9.96
N ALA A 152 1.87 12.24 10.31
CA ALA A 152 0.69 12.91 10.86
C ALA A 152 0.84 13.22 12.36
N PRO A 153 0.52 14.45 12.81
CA PRO A 153 0.55 14.80 14.22
C PRO A 153 -0.40 13.96 15.08
N HIS A 154 -1.60 13.66 14.57
CA HIS A 154 -2.65 12.95 15.29
C HIS A 154 -2.43 11.43 15.41
N SER A 155 -1.40 10.90 14.77
CA SER A 155 -1.04 9.47 14.83
C SER A 155 0.19 9.20 15.69
N GLN A 156 0.85 10.25 16.20
CA GLN A 156 2.03 10.11 17.06
C GLN A 156 1.70 9.31 18.32
N GLY A 157 2.50 8.28 18.58
CA GLY A 157 2.34 7.40 19.74
C GLY A 157 1.27 6.32 19.62
N LEU A 158 0.54 6.22 18.49
CA LEU A 158 -0.44 5.14 18.29
C LEU A 158 0.18 3.81 17.83
N PHE A 159 1.45 3.83 17.42
CA PHE A 159 2.21 2.66 16.99
C PHE A 159 3.71 2.85 17.25
N SER A 160 4.43 1.75 17.41
CA SER A 160 5.85 1.72 17.79
C SER A 160 6.76 1.06 16.75
N LYS A 161 6.20 0.46 15.69
CA LYS A 161 6.91 -0.10 14.53
C LYS A 161 6.08 0.06 13.26
N ALA A 162 6.72 0.08 12.09
CA ALA A 162 6.04 0.16 10.80
C ALA A 162 6.48 -0.93 9.81
N ILE A 163 5.53 -1.43 9.01
CA ILE A 163 5.77 -2.32 7.88
C ILE A 163 5.23 -1.64 6.62
N ILE A 164 6.09 -1.46 5.61
CA ILE A 164 5.80 -0.66 4.41
C ILE A 164 6.03 -1.55 3.18
N GLU A 165 4.96 -2.13 2.65
CA GLU A 165 5.01 -3.09 1.55
C GLU A 165 4.60 -2.38 0.24
N SER A 166 5.51 -2.29 -0.73
CA SER A 166 5.22 -1.82 -2.08
C SER A 166 4.58 -0.42 -2.13
N SER A 167 5.14 0.56 -1.41
CA SER A 167 4.58 1.91 -1.28
C SER A 167 4.96 2.85 -2.44
N PRO A 168 4.02 3.34 -3.28
CA PRO A 168 4.28 4.35 -4.30
C PRO A 168 4.22 5.78 -3.75
N ILE A 169 4.79 6.04 -2.56
CA ILE A 169 4.65 7.33 -1.86
C ILE A 169 5.17 8.53 -2.67
N ALA A 170 6.00 8.31 -3.70
CA ALA A 170 6.54 9.35 -4.57
C ALA A 170 5.51 9.96 -5.54
N LEU A 171 4.32 9.36 -5.67
CA LEU A 171 3.24 9.92 -6.47
C LEU A 171 2.77 11.27 -5.92
N PRO A 172 2.36 12.24 -6.77
CA PRO A 172 1.80 13.50 -6.31
C PRO A 172 0.52 13.30 -5.47
N PHE A 173 0.35 14.09 -4.42
CA PHE A 173 -0.86 14.10 -3.60
C PHE A 173 -1.77 15.27 -3.96
N THR A 174 -3.06 15.14 -3.67
CA THR A 174 -4.01 16.25 -3.75
C THR A 174 -3.61 17.35 -2.76
N THR A 175 -3.87 18.61 -3.12
CA THR A 175 -3.75 19.76 -2.21
C THR A 175 -5.01 20.61 -2.35
N PRO A 176 -5.38 21.44 -1.36
CA PRO A 176 -6.53 22.33 -1.49
C PRO A 176 -6.47 23.32 -2.68
N LYS A 177 -5.29 23.47 -3.30
CA LYS A 177 -5.07 24.32 -4.48
C LYS A 177 -4.99 23.55 -5.78
N ASN A 178 -4.86 22.23 -5.74
CA ASN A 178 -4.64 21.39 -6.90
C ASN A 178 -5.36 20.05 -6.75
N ASN A 179 -6.47 19.95 -7.48
CA ASN A 179 -7.39 18.83 -7.42
C ASN A 179 -7.09 17.89 -8.58
N ARG A 180 -6.46 16.74 -8.27
CA ARG A 180 -5.76 15.86 -9.22
C ARG A 180 -6.61 15.34 -10.39
N PHE A 181 -7.93 15.31 -10.25
CA PHE A 181 -8.92 15.29 -11.34
C PHE A 181 -10.34 15.59 -10.81
N TYR A 182 -10.47 16.01 -9.54
CA TYR A 182 -11.75 16.08 -8.86
C TYR A 182 -12.70 17.07 -9.53
N ASN A 183 -12.18 18.12 -10.18
CA ASN A 183 -13.00 19.04 -10.99
C ASN A 183 -13.79 18.31 -12.09
N LYS A 184 -13.20 17.28 -12.70
CA LYS A 184 -13.88 16.46 -13.72
C LYS A 184 -14.94 15.59 -13.09
N PHE A 185 -14.62 14.92 -11.97
CA PHE A 185 -15.60 14.15 -11.20
C PHE A 185 -16.79 15.02 -10.77
N VAL A 186 -16.53 16.23 -10.27
CA VAL A 186 -17.54 17.20 -9.87
C VAL A 186 -18.40 17.64 -11.07
N ALA A 187 -17.79 17.96 -12.20
CA ALA A 187 -18.54 18.31 -13.41
C ALA A 187 -19.47 17.16 -13.85
N GLU A 188 -18.99 15.91 -13.78
CA GLU A 188 -19.77 14.72 -14.13
C GLU A 188 -20.87 14.39 -13.11
N SER A 189 -20.74 14.85 -11.86
CA SER A 189 -21.78 14.66 -10.83
C SER A 189 -23.08 15.42 -11.12
N GLY A 190 -23.03 16.44 -11.98
CA GLY A 190 -24.15 17.34 -12.25
C GLY A 190 -24.49 18.30 -11.09
N CYS A 191 -23.76 18.23 -9.97
CA CYS A 191 -23.91 19.18 -8.88
C CYS A 191 -23.21 20.50 -9.21
N SER A 192 -23.95 21.61 -9.07
CA SER A 192 -23.40 22.94 -9.34
C SER A 192 -22.39 23.36 -8.26
N ASP A 193 -21.31 23.99 -8.71
CA ASP A 193 -20.30 24.56 -7.82
C ASP A 193 -20.88 25.66 -6.90
N GLY A 194 -20.37 25.73 -5.67
CA GLY A 194 -20.70 26.77 -4.72
C GLY A 194 -21.71 26.33 -3.64
N ALA A 195 -22.55 27.26 -3.20
CA ALA A 195 -23.45 27.05 -2.07
C ALA A 195 -24.46 25.91 -2.35
N GLY A 196 -24.43 24.88 -1.52
CA GLY A 196 -25.31 23.71 -1.66
C GLY A 196 -24.70 22.53 -2.41
N PHE A 197 -23.43 22.62 -2.84
CA PHE A 197 -22.70 21.53 -3.49
C PHE A 197 -22.75 20.23 -2.66
N LEU A 198 -22.33 20.27 -1.38
CA LEU A 198 -22.41 19.12 -0.48
C LEU A 198 -23.83 18.56 -0.33
N SER A 199 -24.85 19.41 -0.26
CA SER A 199 -26.24 18.97 -0.17
C SER A 199 -26.72 18.30 -1.45
N CYS A 200 -26.17 18.67 -2.62
CA CYS A 200 -26.44 18.00 -3.88
C CYS A 200 -25.74 16.63 -3.93
N MET A 201 -24.44 16.58 -3.59
CA MET A 201 -23.66 15.34 -3.56
C MET A 201 -24.30 14.29 -2.65
N ARG A 202 -24.79 14.69 -1.46
CA ARG A 202 -25.50 13.80 -0.51
C ARG A 202 -26.84 13.25 -1.01
N LYS A 203 -27.36 13.73 -2.14
CA LYS A 203 -28.59 13.18 -2.77
C LYS A 203 -28.28 12.15 -3.84
N ILE A 204 -27.04 12.07 -4.29
CA ILE A 204 -26.60 11.06 -5.27
C ILE A 204 -26.47 9.73 -4.52
N THR A 205 -26.91 8.64 -5.13
CA THR A 205 -26.78 7.30 -4.53
C THR A 205 -25.31 6.87 -4.50
N ALA A 206 -24.96 5.94 -3.62
CA ALA A 206 -23.60 5.44 -3.54
C ALA A 206 -23.17 4.76 -4.87
N GLU A 207 -24.08 4.03 -5.49
CA GLU A 207 -23.87 3.37 -6.79
C GLU A 207 -23.63 4.38 -7.91
N ASP A 208 -24.39 5.47 -7.95
CA ASP A 208 -24.20 6.53 -8.95
C ASP A 208 -22.88 7.26 -8.74
N ILE A 209 -22.47 7.53 -7.50
CA ILE A 209 -21.15 8.11 -7.19
C ILE A 209 -20.04 7.19 -7.72
N VAL A 210 -20.12 5.88 -7.46
CA VAL A 210 -19.16 4.90 -7.99
C VAL A 210 -19.13 4.92 -9.51
N SER A 211 -20.28 4.95 -10.17
CA SER A 211 -20.37 5.02 -11.64
C SER A 211 -19.73 6.31 -12.20
N ILE A 212 -19.91 7.45 -11.53
CA ILE A 212 -19.28 8.72 -11.91
C ILE A 212 -17.75 8.64 -11.76
N MET A 213 -17.25 8.00 -10.69
CA MET A 213 -15.80 7.79 -10.50
C MET A 213 -15.22 6.96 -11.65
N ASP A 214 -15.84 5.83 -11.97
CA ASP A 214 -15.39 4.92 -13.03
C ASP A 214 -15.36 5.62 -14.39
N LYS A 215 -16.44 6.35 -14.73
CA LYS A 215 -16.52 7.13 -15.97
C LYS A 215 -15.42 8.18 -16.04
N THR A 216 -15.25 8.94 -14.96
CA THR A 216 -14.27 10.02 -14.89
C THR A 216 -12.85 9.50 -15.11
N GLN A 217 -12.52 8.36 -14.51
CA GLN A 217 -11.22 7.72 -14.65
C GLN A 217 -11.00 7.15 -16.05
N ALA A 218 -12.02 6.51 -16.65
CA ALA A 218 -11.95 6.01 -18.02
C ALA A 218 -11.66 7.13 -19.03
N ASP A 219 -12.29 8.29 -18.86
CA ASP A 219 -12.12 9.43 -19.76
C ASP A 219 -10.73 10.13 -19.63
N ILE A 220 -9.87 9.71 -18.68
CA ILE A 220 -8.49 10.21 -18.53
C ILE A 220 -7.50 9.37 -19.35
N PHE A 221 -7.93 8.20 -19.86
CA PHE A 221 -7.20 7.35 -20.78
C PHE A 221 -7.40 7.83 -22.24
N PRO A 222 -6.36 7.93 -23.11
CA PRO A 222 -5.07 7.26 -23.01
C PRO A 222 -3.84 8.16 -22.71
N PHE A 223 -3.95 9.41 -22.21
CA PHE A 223 -2.91 10.20 -21.47
C PHE A 223 -3.26 11.71 -21.39
N PRO A 224 -2.93 12.44 -20.29
CA PRO A 224 -1.57 12.95 -20.06
C PRO A 224 -0.97 12.76 -18.65
N ASN A 225 -1.54 11.96 -17.74
CA ASN A 225 -0.93 11.80 -16.40
C ASN A 225 -0.97 10.35 -15.85
N PRO A 226 0.11 9.56 -15.99
CA PRO A 226 0.19 8.20 -15.45
C PRO A 226 0.02 8.10 -13.93
N ASP A 227 0.24 9.18 -13.18
CA ASP A 227 0.06 9.18 -11.73
C ASP A 227 -1.41 9.08 -11.34
N ILE A 228 -2.29 9.66 -12.16
CA ILE A 228 -3.74 9.57 -11.98
C ILE A 228 -4.24 8.16 -12.34
N ILE A 229 -3.60 7.50 -13.31
CA ILE A 229 -3.94 6.12 -13.68
C ILE A 229 -3.61 5.17 -12.52
N LEU A 230 -2.45 5.36 -11.90
CA LEU A 230 -1.98 4.46 -10.84
C LEU A 230 -2.69 4.70 -9.50
N MET A 231 -2.86 5.96 -9.10
CA MET A 231 -3.45 6.31 -7.81
C MET A 231 -4.23 7.62 -7.95
N PRO A 232 -5.47 7.57 -8.49
CA PRO A 232 -6.28 8.76 -8.73
C PRO A 232 -6.63 9.45 -7.41
N TRP A 233 -7.07 8.68 -6.42
CA TRP A 233 -7.42 9.18 -5.10
C TRP A 233 -6.21 9.12 -4.18
N THR A 234 -6.00 10.16 -3.38
CA THR A 234 -4.91 10.25 -2.40
C THR A 234 -5.37 11.06 -1.20
N PRO A 235 -4.74 10.89 -0.03
CA PRO A 235 -4.80 11.89 1.02
C PRO A 235 -4.45 13.28 0.49
N THR A 236 -5.09 14.30 1.07
CA THR A 236 -4.84 15.71 0.79
C THR A 236 -3.81 16.26 1.76
N ILE A 237 -2.68 16.73 1.22
CA ILE A 237 -1.60 17.36 2.01
C ILE A 237 -1.83 18.86 2.17
N GLY A 238 -1.16 19.48 3.14
CA GLY A 238 -1.37 20.89 3.48
C GLY A 238 -2.62 21.14 4.33
N THR A 239 -3.15 20.07 4.94
CA THR A 239 -4.29 20.08 5.86
C THR A 239 -3.79 19.92 7.30
N ALA A 240 -4.67 20.09 8.30
CA ALA A 240 -4.31 19.84 9.69
C ALA A 240 -3.95 18.37 9.94
N ASP A 241 -4.65 17.45 9.27
CA ASP A 241 -4.42 16.00 9.38
C ASP A 241 -3.07 15.59 8.79
N LEU A 242 -2.72 16.18 7.64
CA LEU A 242 -1.49 15.87 6.91
C LEU A 242 -0.82 17.15 6.38
N PRO A 243 -0.04 17.86 7.22
CA PRO A 243 0.49 19.18 6.86
C PRO A 243 1.52 19.16 5.75
N VAL A 244 2.30 18.08 5.64
CA VAL A 244 3.40 17.93 4.69
C VAL A 244 3.34 16.55 4.05
N HIS A 245 3.73 16.48 2.78
CA HIS A 245 3.87 15.20 2.08
C HIS A 245 4.83 14.25 2.82
N PRO A 246 4.47 12.97 3.05
CA PRO A 246 5.27 12.07 3.90
C PRO A 246 6.70 11.88 3.45
N TYR A 247 6.95 11.77 2.14
CA TYR A 247 8.33 11.73 1.60
C TYR A 247 9.16 12.97 1.99
N LEU A 248 8.55 14.17 1.94
CA LEU A 248 9.24 15.41 2.30
C LEU A 248 9.44 15.56 3.81
N ALA A 249 8.51 15.05 4.61
CA ALA A 249 8.68 14.97 6.06
C ALA A 249 9.83 14.02 6.41
N MET A 250 9.88 12.85 5.77
CA MET A 250 10.91 11.83 5.98
C MET A 250 12.30 12.32 5.59
N SER A 251 12.46 12.99 4.44
CA SER A 251 13.75 13.54 4.01
C SER A 251 14.31 14.61 4.96
N LYS A 252 13.46 15.18 5.83
CA LYS A 252 13.82 16.15 6.87
C LYS A 252 13.89 15.54 8.27
N GLY A 253 13.67 14.23 8.43
CA GLY A 253 13.62 13.56 9.73
C GLY A 253 12.42 13.98 10.59
N GLN A 254 11.31 14.39 9.97
CA GLN A 254 10.09 14.90 10.62
C GLN A 254 8.97 13.85 10.73
N THR A 255 9.32 12.57 10.63
CA THR A 255 8.41 11.42 10.77
C THR A 255 8.69 10.68 12.08
N SER A 256 7.76 9.81 12.50
CA SER A 256 7.92 8.93 13.66
C SER A 256 9.25 8.15 13.59
N GLN A 257 10.07 8.24 14.64
CA GLN A 257 11.41 7.63 14.69
C GLN A 257 11.32 6.21 15.27
N ILE A 258 10.77 5.28 14.49
CA ILE A 258 10.49 3.89 14.89
C ILE A 258 11.12 2.89 13.92
N PRO A 259 11.37 1.63 14.32
CA PRO A 259 11.86 0.60 13.41
C PRO A 259 10.90 0.35 12.23
N VAL A 260 11.47 0.09 11.06
CA VAL A 260 10.76 -0.19 9.80
C VAL A 260 11.21 -1.49 9.16
N LEU A 261 10.26 -2.25 8.63
CA LEU A 261 10.47 -3.29 7.62
C LEU A 261 9.88 -2.75 6.31
N VAL A 262 10.66 -2.71 5.25
CA VAL A 262 10.27 -2.07 3.99
C VAL A 262 10.73 -2.91 2.80
N GLY A 263 9.96 -2.90 1.72
CA GLY A 263 10.34 -3.58 0.49
C GLY A 263 9.23 -3.53 -0.55
N GLY A 264 9.42 -4.29 -1.62
CA GLY A 264 8.44 -4.42 -2.68
C GLY A 264 8.68 -5.67 -3.50
N ASN A 265 7.94 -5.77 -4.60
CA ASN A 265 7.96 -6.92 -5.49
C ASN A 265 8.83 -6.62 -6.71
N LEU A 266 9.50 -7.64 -7.24
CA LEU A 266 10.49 -7.49 -8.31
C LEU A 266 9.88 -6.93 -9.61
N GLU A 267 8.57 -7.11 -9.80
CA GLU A 267 7.79 -6.63 -10.96
C GLU A 267 6.52 -5.88 -10.52
N ASP A 268 6.62 -5.02 -9.49
CA ASP A 268 5.50 -4.21 -8.97
C ASP A 268 4.71 -3.49 -10.07
N ALA A 269 5.40 -2.82 -11.00
CA ALA A 269 4.74 -2.01 -12.01
C ALA A 269 4.03 -2.83 -13.09
N ARG A 270 4.27 -4.14 -13.16
CA ARG A 270 3.84 -4.99 -14.27
C ARG A 270 2.34 -4.96 -14.47
N VAL A 271 1.60 -5.12 -13.38
CA VAL A 271 0.14 -5.15 -13.41
C VAL A 271 -0.39 -3.86 -14.03
N PHE A 272 0.17 -2.70 -13.67
CA PHE A 272 -0.26 -1.38 -14.16
C PHE A 272 0.15 -1.08 -15.60
N VAL A 273 1.29 -1.62 -16.06
CA VAL A 273 1.79 -1.40 -17.43
C VAL A 273 1.13 -2.33 -18.44
N PHE A 274 0.86 -3.58 -18.07
CA PHE A 274 0.35 -4.61 -18.97
C PHE A 274 -1.14 -4.91 -18.79
N GLY A 275 -1.78 -4.43 -17.73
CA GLY A 275 -3.20 -4.68 -17.43
C GLY A 275 -4.20 -4.11 -18.43
N PHE A 276 -3.73 -3.27 -19.37
CA PHE A 276 -4.53 -2.74 -20.47
C PHE A 276 -4.24 -3.53 -21.76
N ASP A 277 -5.13 -4.46 -22.10
CA ASP A 277 -5.03 -5.30 -23.30
C ASP A 277 -4.92 -4.45 -24.59
N ASN A 278 -4.18 -4.95 -25.58
CA ASN A 278 -3.94 -4.31 -26.89
C ASN A 278 -3.20 -2.97 -26.90
N VAL A 279 -2.66 -2.52 -25.76
CA VAL A 279 -1.79 -1.34 -25.71
C VAL A 279 -0.34 -1.78 -25.82
N THR A 280 0.33 -1.48 -26.93
CA THR A 280 1.80 -1.62 -27.05
C THR A 280 2.45 -0.26 -26.98
N MET A 281 3.68 -0.19 -26.47
CA MET A 281 4.44 1.05 -26.46
C MET A 281 5.61 0.96 -27.43
N ASN A 282 5.64 1.80 -28.46
CA ASN A 282 6.78 1.88 -29.36
C ASN A 282 7.90 2.76 -28.77
N ARG A 283 9.07 2.78 -29.43
CA ARG A 283 10.24 3.55 -28.97
C ARG A 283 9.99 5.04 -28.82
N ALA A 284 9.23 5.66 -29.72
CA ALA A 284 8.95 7.09 -29.66
C ALA A 284 7.99 7.40 -28.50
N GLU A 285 6.93 6.61 -28.35
CA GLU A 285 5.98 6.72 -27.23
C GLU A 285 6.69 6.56 -25.89
N TYR A 286 7.54 5.54 -25.75
CA TYR A 286 8.36 5.35 -24.56
C TYR A 286 9.24 6.57 -24.25
N THR A 287 9.95 7.06 -25.26
CA THR A 287 10.85 8.20 -25.11
C THR A 287 10.09 9.44 -24.65
N VAL A 288 8.94 9.73 -25.29
CA VAL A 288 8.09 10.87 -24.92
C VAL A 288 7.51 10.69 -23.51
N ALA A 289 7.03 9.49 -23.17
CA ALA A 289 6.47 9.21 -21.85
C ALA A 289 7.50 9.42 -20.74
N VAL A 290 8.74 8.92 -20.91
CA VAL A 290 9.82 9.11 -19.92
C VAL A 290 10.23 10.59 -19.83
N LEU A 291 10.33 11.30 -20.95
CA LEU A 291 10.65 12.73 -20.93
C LEU A 291 9.55 13.56 -20.24
N ALA A 292 8.28 13.24 -20.47
CA ALA A 292 7.16 13.92 -19.80
C ALA A 292 7.13 13.59 -18.31
N LEU A 293 7.25 12.31 -17.95
CA LEU A 293 7.22 11.84 -16.57
C LEU A 293 8.28 12.46 -15.65
N PHE A 294 9.48 12.66 -16.19
CA PHE A 294 10.65 13.05 -15.42
C PHE A 294 11.20 14.43 -15.78
N GLY A 295 10.58 15.12 -16.75
CA GLY A 295 10.97 16.46 -17.19
C GLY A 295 12.47 16.57 -17.47
N THR A 296 13.14 17.48 -16.76
CA THR A 296 14.59 17.72 -16.90
C THR A 296 15.47 16.52 -16.52
N LYS A 297 14.93 15.53 -15.78
CA LYS A 297 15.61 14.28 -15.42
C LYS A 297 15.40 13.17 -16.47
N GLY A 298 14.50 13.38 -17.42
CA GLY A 298 14.14 12.41 -18.46
C GLY A 298 15.31 11.90 -19.29
N PRO A 299 16.25 12.75 -19.77
CA PRO A 299 17.41 12.27 -20.52
C PRO A 299 18.31 11.30 -19.72
N GLN A 300 18.50 11.55 -18.42
CA GLN A 300 19.25 10.65 -17.54
C GLN A 300 18.46 9.37 -17.27
N ALA A 301 17.14 9.44 -17.08
CA ALA A 301 16.30 8.26 -16.97
C ALA A 301 16.40 7.38 -18.23
N LEU A 302 16.37 7.97 -19.43
CA LEU A 302 16.58 7.25 -20.69
C LEU A 302 17.99 6.66 -20.85
N TYR A 303 19.00 7.25 -20.21
CA TYR A 303 20.35 6.70 -20.19
C TYR A 303 20.42 5.41 -19.34
N HIS A 304 19.81 5.41 -18.16
CA HIS A 304 19.77 4.24 -17.27
C HIS A 304 18.79 3.17 -17.76
N TYR A 305 17.73 3.57 -18.47
CA TYR A 305 16.69 2.71 -19.04
C TYR A 305 16.58 2.95 -20.54
N PRO A 306 17.55 2.54 -21.36
CA PRO A 306 17.50 2.79 -22.78
C PRO A 306 16.41 1.93 -23.45
N PRO A 307 15.66 2.49 -24.42
CA PRO A 307 14.69 1.71 -25.20
C PRO A 307 15.38 0.54 -25.93
N GLN A 308 14.73 -0.62 -25.90
CA GLN A 308 15.26 -1.91 -26.34
C GLN A 308 14.73 -2.28 -27.73
N GLY A 309 15.62 -2.39 -28.71
CA GLY A 309 15.26 -2.80 -30.08
C GLY A 309 14.16 -1.93 -30.71
N HIS A 310 13.37 -2.53 -31.60
CA HIS A 310 12.20 -1.93 -32.27
C HIS A 310 10.85 -2.51 -31.81
N GLY A 311 10.87 -3.43 -30.84
CA GLY A 311 9.67 -4.08 -30.33
C GLY A 311 8.91 -3.25 -29.31
N ASP A 312 8.02 -3.91 -28.57
CA ASP A 312 7.28 -3.32 -27.47
C ASP A 312 8.21 -2.92 -26.32
N GLN A 313 8.08 -1.67 -25.88
CA GLN A 313 8.91 -1.04 -24.84
C GLN A 313 8.29 -1.16 -23.44
N ARG A 314 7.09 -1.75 -23.30
CA ARG A 314 6.46 -1.98 -22.00
C ARG A 314 7.37 -2.68 -20.97
N PRO A 315 8.21 -3.68 -21.32
CA PRO A 315 9.15 -4.27 -20.34
C PRO A 315 10.18 -3.28 -19.78
N VAL A 316 10.55 -2.25 -20.54
CA VAL A 316 11.54 -1.25 -20.10
C VAL A 316 10.88 -0.23 -19.18
N ILE A 317 9.68 0.24 -19.52
CA ILE A 317 8.96 1.20 -18.66
C ILE A 317 8.46 0.54 -17.38
N GLU A 318 8.06 -0.74 -17.42
CA GLU A 318 7.74 -1.52 -16.22
C GLU A 318 8.91 -1.51 -15.26
N ARG A 319 10.11 -1.92 -15.70
CA ARG A 319 11.30 -1.92 -14.84
C ARG A 319 11.62 -0.54 -14.28
N LEU A 320 11.53 0.49 -15.12
CA LEU A 320 11.76 1.87 -14.71
C LEU A 320 10.80 2.27 -13.58
N VAL A 321 9.50 2.03 -13.77
CA VAL A 321 8.47 2.41 -12.79
C VAL A 321 8.58 1.57 -11.52
N THR A 322 8.87 0.28 -11.62
CA THR A 322 9.15 -0.61 -10.48
C THR A 322 10.29 -0.07 -9.64
N ASP A 323 11.40 0.30 -10.29
CA ASP A 323 12.59 0.82 -9.60
C ASP A 323 12.31 2.17 -8.94
N TYR A 324 11.68 3.09 -9.67
CA TYR A 324 11.43 4.46 -9.23
C TYR A 324 10.38 4.57 -8.12
N LEU A 325 9.23 3.89 -8.27
CA LEU A 325 8.11 4.04 -7.33
C LEU A 325 8.19 3.10 -6.13
N PHE A 326 8.87 1.97 -6.23
CA PHE A 326 8.80 0.92 -5.20
C PHE A 326 10.17 0.56 -4.65
N GLN A 327 11.04 -0.04 -5.47
CA GLN A 327 12.29 -0.65 -5.01
C GLN A 327 13.29 0.38 -4.47
N CYS A 328 13.70 1.34 -5.29
CA CYS A 328 14.69 2.34 -4.87
C CYS A 328 14.12 3.31 -3.82
N LEU A 329 12.80 3.52 -3.83
CA LEU A 329 12.13 4.26 -2.76
C LEU A 329 12.18 3.50 -1.42
N GLY A 330 12.06 2.17 -1.42
CA GLY A 330 12.30 1.33 -0.26
C GLY A 330 13.74 1.42 0.25
N ARG A 331 14.72 1.55 -0.65
CA ARG A 331 16.12 1.84 -0.29
C ARG A 331 16.27 3.20 0.39
N PHE A 332 15.68 4.24 -0.17
CA PHE A 332 15.65 5.58 0.43
C PHE A 332 15.05 5.56 1.85
N VAL A 333 13.92 4.88 2.05
CA VAL A 333 13.33 4.69 3.39
C VAL A 333 14.30 3.96 4.31
N SER A 334 14.94 2.91 3.83
CA SER A 334 15.89 2.13 4.63
C SER A 334 17.10 2.96 5.08
N GLU A 335 17.63 3.81 4.21
CA GLU A 335 18.73 4.72 4.53
C GLU A 335 18.30 5.75 5.59
N ALA A 336 17.12 6.35 5.43
CA ALA A 336 16.56 7.31 6.38
C ALA A 336 16.37 6.74 7.79
N TYR A 337 16.16 5.42 7.91
CA TYR A 337 15.91 4.72 9.17
C TYR A 337 17.07 3.82 9.62
N SER A 338 18.21 3.81 8.92
CA SER A 338 19.37 2.94 9.18
C SER A 338 19.85 2.99 10.64
N LYS A 339 19.89 4.20 11.23
CA LYS A 339 20.30 4.43 12.62
C LYS A 339 19.27 3.97 13.66
N ILE A 340 18.01 3.84 13.26
CA ILE A 340 16.90 3.42 14.13
C ILE A 340 16.75 1.91 14.05
N GLY A 341 16.46 1.40 12.86
CA GLY A 341 15.86 0.09 12.65
C GLY A 341 15.31 0.01 11.24
N ALA A 342 16.06 -0.55 10.29
CA ALA A 342 15.57 -0.73 8.93
C ALA A 342 15.95 -2.10 8.39
N TYR A 343 14.98 -2.79 7.81
CA TYR A 343 15.15 -4.10 7.17
C TYR A 343 14.52 -4.04 5.78
N LEU A 344 15.36 -4.21 4.75
CA LEU A 344 14.97 -4.08 3.36
C LEU A 344 14.78 -5.45 2.71
N TYR A 345 13.68 -5.65 1.98
CA TYR A 345 13.44 -6.88 1.21
C TYR A 345 13.07 -6.62 -0.25
N ASP A 346 13.23 -7.67 -1.05
CA ASP A 346 12.68 -7.81 -2.40
C ASP A 346 11.97 -9.17 -2.50
N PHE A 347 10.72 -9.15 -2.98
CA PHE A 347 9.95 -10.35 -3.26
C PHE A 347 10.01 -10.68 -4.76
N GLY A 348 10.64 -11.80 -5.10
CA GLY A 348 10.86 -12.21 -6.49
C GLY A 348 10.18 -13.53 -6.86
N TYR A 349 9.36 -14.12 -5.98
CA TYR A 349 8.75 -15.41 -6.24
C TYR A 349 7.58 -15.30 -7.25
N PRO A 350 7.58 -16.06 -8.35
CA PRO A 350 6.54 -16.00 -9.35
C PRO A 350 5.22 -16.56 -8.82
N THR A 351 4.17 -15.74 -8.83
CA THR A 351 2.85 -16.13 -8.28
C THR A 351 1.93 -16.67 -9.37
N ARG A 352 1.15 -17.72 -9.06
CA ARG A 352 0.21 -18.33 -10.04
C ARG A 352 -1.26 -18.09 -9.75
N MET A 353 -1.61 -17.91 -8.48
CA MET A 353 -3.00 -18.01 -8.03
C MET A 353 -3.56 -16.71 -7.46
N PHE A 354 -2.72 -15.72 -7.19
CA PHE A 354 -3.14 -14.52 -6.47
C PHE A 354 -4.14 -13.69 -7.29
N TRP A 355 -3.82 -13.36 -8.54
CA TRP A 355 -4.64 -12.48 -9.40
C TRP A 355 -5.85 -13.16 -10.07
N GLY A 356 -6.05 -14.46 -9.88
CA GLY A 356 -7.19 -15.21 -10.43
C GLY A 356 -7.24 -15.24 -11.97
N PRO A 357 -8.38 -15.64 -12.57
CA PRO A 357 -8.56 -15.62 -14.02
C PRO A 357 -8.86 -14.20 -14.55
N GLY A 358 -8.50 -13.91 -15.81
CA GLY A 358 -8.75 -12.62 -16.47
C GLY A 358 -7.46 -11.92 -16.92
N THR A 359 -7.57 -10.70 -17.47
CA THR A 359 -6.43 -9.93 -18.00
C THR A 359 -5.33 -9.73 -16.96
N TRP A 360 -5.67 -9.28 -15.74
CA TRP A 360 -4.71 -9.08 -14.65
C TRP A 360 -4.04 -10.39 -14.22
N GLY A 361 -4.82 -11.48 -14.20
CA GLY A 361 -4.32 -12.84 -13.99
C GLY A 361 -3.31 -13.27 -15.04
N GLN A 362 -3.60 -13.05 -16.32
CA GLN A 362 -2.71 -13.41 -17.43
C GLN A 362 -1.39 -12.64 -17.37
N VAL A 363 -1.45 -11.36 -17.02
CA VAL A 363 -0.27 -10.51 -16.86
C VAL A 363 0.60 -11.00 -15.72
N CYS A 364 0.01 -11.39 -14.58
CA CYS A 364 0.74 -11.70 -13.36
C CYS A 364 1.02 -13.19 -13.11
N THR A 365 0.48 -14.09 -13.93
CA THR A 365 0.76 -15.52 -13.84
C THR A 365 2.25 -15.76 -14.08
N ASP A 366 2.89 -16.48 -13.16
CA ASP A 366 4.33 -16.76 -13.14
C ASP A 366 5.21 -15.50 -13.02
N HIS A 367 4.67 -14.41 -12.46
CA HIS A 367 5.41 -13.17 -12.17
C HIS A 367 5.24 -12.72 -10.71
N PRO A 368 6.26 -12.07 -10.12
CA PRO A 368 6.19 -11.43 -8.80
C PRO A 368 5.57 -10.03 -8.92
N CYS A 369 4.30 -9.97 -9.30
CA CYS A 369 3.54 -8.72 -9.41
C CYS A 369 3.25 -8.07 -8.05
N HIS A 370 2.90 -6.79 -8.08
CA HIS A 370 2.31 -6.04 -6.96
C HIS A 370 1.28 -6.85 -6.15
N GLY A 371 1.35 -6.75 -4.82
CA GLY A 371 0.50 -7.49 -3.88
C GLY A 371 0.70 -9.02 -3.84
N GLY A 372 1.53 -9.59 -4.71
CA GLY A 372 1.76 -11.04 -4.81
C GLY A 372 2.38 -11.67 -3.56
N GLU A 373 3.05 -10.88 -2.72
CA GLU A 373 3.65 -11.26 -1.45
C GLU A 373 2.62 -11.47 -0.34
N LEU A 374 1.46 -10.81 -0.41
CA LEU A 374 0.49 -10.74 0.71
C LEU A 374 0.07 -12.13 1.22
N MET A 375 -0.23 -13.06 0.31
CA MET A 375 -0.63 -14.42 0.69
C MET A 375 0.50 -15.21 1.37
N PHE A 376 1.76 -14.84 1.12
CA PHE A 376 2.94 -15.42 1.77
C PHE A 376 3.19 -14.75 3.13
N VAL A 377 3.12 -13.42 3.19
CA VAL A 377 3.25 -12.63 4.43
C VAL A 377 2.24 -13.07 5.49
N PHE A 378 0.97 -13.23 5.10
CA PHE A 378 -0.11 -13.67 6.00
C PHE A 378 -0.16 -15.19 6.22
N ASN A 379 0.68 -15.97 5.50
CA ASN A 379 0.65 -17.44 5.48
C ASN A 379 -0.68 -18.06 4.99
N ASN A 380 -1.51 -17.29 4.28
CA ASN A 380 -2.82 -17.70 3.78
C ASN A 380 -2.74 -18.58 2.52
N ILE A 381 -1.56 -18.72 1.91
CA ILE A 381 -1.27 -19.75 0.88
C ILE A 381 -1.71 -21.15 1.35
N ASN A 382 -1.71 -21.42 2.66
CA ASN A 382 -2.08 -22.74 3.18
C ASN A 382 -3.54 -23.13 2.90
N SER A 383 -4.42 -22.13 2.78
CA SER A 383 -5.85 -22.30 2.46
C SER A 383 -6.09 -22.57 0.98
N ILE A 384 -5.06 -22.45 0.13
CA ILE A 384 -5.17 -22.69 -1.30
C ILE A 384 -4.91 -24.17 -1.61
N LYS A 385 -5.91 -24.85 -2.17
CA LYS A 385 -5.89 -26.31 -2.41
C LYS A 385 -4.70 -26.78 -3.26
N ASN A 386 -4.32 -26.00 -4.27
CA ASN A 386 -3.27 -26.38 -5.23
C ASN A 386 -1.91 -25.72 -4.94
N ALA A 387 -1.72 -25.10 -3.77
CA ALA A 387 -0.43 -24.54 -3.40
C ALA A 387 0.64 -25.62 -3.24
N THR A 388 1.77 -25.40 -3.89
CA THR A 388 2.95 -26.27 -3.89
C THR A 388 3.62 -26.32 -2.52
N VAL A 389 4.44 -27.35 -2.29
CA VAL A 389 5.26 -27.46 -1.07
C VAL A 389 6.24 -26.28 -0.97
N GLU A 390 6.75 -25.80 -2.09
CA GLU A 390 7.66 -24.66 -2.14
C GLU A 390 6.95 -23.38 -1.68
N GLU A 391 5.78 -23.08 -2.24
CA GLU A 391 4.99 -21.89 -1.85
C GLU A 391 4.65 -21.91 -0.36
N ARG A 392 4.21 -23.05 0.17
CA ARG A 392 3.90 -23.20 1.61
C ARG A 392 5.14 -23.02 2.49
N THR A 393 6.29 -23.52 2.03
CA THR A 393 7.56 -23.36 2.75
C THR A 393 8.00 -21.90 2.76
N LEU A 394 7.89 -21.21 1.63
CA LEU A 394 8.19 -19.79 1.53
C LEU A 394 7.25 -18.95 2.40
N ALA A 395 5.94 -19.20 2.32
CA ALA A 395 4.91 -18.49 3.10
C ALA A 395 5.18 -18.62 4.60
N LYS A 396 5.48 -19.83 5.08
CA LYS A 396 5.85 -20.04 6.48
C LYS A 396 7.06 -19.19 6.89
N LYS A 397 8.13 -19.15 6.08
CA LYS A 397 9.35 -18.38 6.38
C LYS A 397 9.10 -16.87 6.39
N MET A 398 8.38 -16.37 5.39
CA MET A 398 8.02 -14.95 5.30
C MET A 398 7.16 -14.54 6.51
N ASN A 399 6.10 -15.28 6.80
CA ASN A 399 5.27 -15.02 7.96
C ASN A 399 6.06 -15.06 9.28
N THR A 400 7.04 -15.97 9.43
CA THR A 400 7.93 -15.95 10.60
C THR A 400 8.81 -14.68 10.66
N TYR A 401 9.36 -14.18 9.55
CA TYR A 401 10.14 -12.94 9.56
C TYR A 401 9.30 -11.72 9.94
N TRP A 402 8.09 -11.60 9.37
CA TRP A 402 7.16 -10.52 9.72
C TRP A 402 6.73 -10.64 11.19
N SER A 403 6.40 -11.85 11.64
CA SER A 403 6.02 -12.09 13.04
C SER A 403 7.15 -11.71 14.00
N ASN A 404 8.39 -12.14 13.73
CA ASN A 404 9.57 -11.75 14.50
C ASN A 404 9.71 -10.22 14.61
N PHE A 405 9.56 -9.50 13.49
CA PHE A 405 9.62 -8.05 13.49
C PHE A 405 8.48 -7.41 14.30
N ILE A 406 7.25 -7.93 14.22
CA ILE A 406 6.11 -7.45 15.02
C ILE A 406 6.37 -7.69 16.52
N LEU A 407 6.91 -8.86 16.87
CA LEU A 407 7.21 -9.24 18.25
C LEU A 407 8.34 -8.37 18.85
N SER A 408 9.43 -8.17 18.12
CA SER A 408 10.69 -7.66 18.70
C SER A 408 11.27 -6.40 18.04
N GLY A 409 10.82 -6.04 16.84
CA GLY A 409 11.46 -5.03 16.00
C GLY A 409 12.68 -5.54 15.22
N ASP A 410 13.00 -6.83 15.34
CA ASP A 410 14.07 -7.52 14.62
C ASP A 410 13.50 -8.79 13.95
N PRO A 411 13.52 -8.92 12.61
CA PRO A 411 13.01 -10.10 11.92
C PRO A 411 13.79 -11.39 12.23
N ASN A 412 14.91 -11.31 12.96
CA ASN A 412 15.73 -12.47 13.33
C ASN A 412 15.32 -13.15 14.64
N GLN A 413 14.44 -12.55 15.43
CA GLN A 413 14.09 -13.02 16.78
C GLN A 413 12.58 -12.87 17.06
N PRO A 414 11.98 -13.78 17.85
CA PRO A 414 12.63 -14.83 18.64
C PRO A 414 12.92 -16.12 17.86
N VAL A 415 12.31 -16.33 16.69
CA VAL A 415 12.49 -17.56 15.91
C VAL A 415 13.63 -17.38 14.91
N SER A 416 14.77 -18.02 15.17
CA SER A 416 15.93 -17.90 14.29
C SER A 416 15.66 -18.46 12.89
N GLN A 417 16.02 -17.67 11.88
CA GLN A 417 16.06 -18.09 10.46
C GLN A 417 17.42 -17.73 9.86
N LEU A 418 17.51 -17.62 8.53
CA LEU A 418 18.68 -17.00 7.90
C LEU A 418 18.77 -15.56 8.42
N PRO A 419 19.94 -15.10 8.90
CA PRO A 419 20.08 -13.73 9.37
C PRO A 419 19.69 -12.73 8.27
N TRP A 420 18.74 -11.86 8.59
CA TRP A 420 18.38 -10.66 7.85
C TRP A 420 19.16 -9.48 8.41
N PRO A 421 20.20 -9.00 7.71
CA PRO A 421 21.01 -7.91 8.21
C PRO A 421 20.21 -6.62 8.31
N LYS A 422 20.46 -5.87 9.39
CA LYS A 422 19.96 -4.50 9.52
C LYS A 422 20.61 -3.62 8.45
N TYR A 423 19.83 -2.80 7.79
CA TYR A 423 20.33 -1.87 6.77
C TYR A 423 21.35 -0.90 7.38
N GLY A 424 22.45 -0.65 6.65
CA GLY A 424 23.57 0.19 7.10
C GLY A 424 24.58 -0.46 8.05
N GLN A 425 24.36 -1.71 8.51
CA GLN A 425 25.34 -2.44 9.35
C GLN A 425 26.27 -3.37 8.56
N ALA A 426 25.85 -3.80 7.37
CA ALA A 426 26.67 -4.58 6.46
C ALA A 426 27.39 -3.66 5.45
N GLN A 427 28.42 -4.19 4.79
CA GLN A 427 29.07 -3.48 3.70
C GLN A 427 28.16 -3.47 2.46
N GLY A 428 27.78 -2.28 2.01
CA GLY A 428 26.89 -2.09 0.85
C GLY A 428 25.40 -2.22 1.20
N ASP A 429 24.55 -2.03 0.18
CA ASP A 429 23.10 -2.15 0.32
C ASP A 429 22.70 -3.62 0.37
N VAL A 430 22.17 -4.08 1.51
CA VAL A 430 21.77 -5.47 1.71
C VAL A 430 20.26 -5.61 1.74
N TRP A 431 19.78 -6.60 0.99
CA TRP A 431 18.36 -6.93 0.84
C TRP A 431 18.14 -8.38 1.22
N MET A 432 17.02 -8.68 1.90
CA MET A 432 16.51 -10.05 1.97
C MET A 432 15.71 -10.35 0.71
N ASN A 433 16.11 -11.36 -0.04
CA ASN A 433 15.44 -11.77 -1.28
C ASN A 433 14.57 -13.01 -1.06
N PHE A 434 13.33 -12.92 -1.51
CA PHE A 434 12.32 -13.97 -1.44
C PHE A 434 11.94 -14.49 -2.83
N SER A 435 12.92 -14.96 -3.62
CA SER A 435 12.67 -15.52 -4.98
C SER A 435 12.50 -17.04 -5.02
N SER A 436 12.71 -17.73 -3.89
CA SER A 436 12.56 -19.19 -3.76
C SER A 436 12.18 -19.56 -2.33
N ALA A 437 11.85 -20.81 -2.06
CA ALA A 437 11.67 -21.29 -0.68
C ALA A 437 12.93 -21.20 0.20
N HIS A 438 14.08 -20.81 -0.34
CA HIS A 438 15.30 -20.52 0.39
C HIS A 438 15.62 -19.03 0.28
N PRO A 439 15.09 -18.18 1.20
CA PRO A 439 15.44 -16.77 1.25
C PRO A 439 16.94 -16.60 1.35
N ALA A 440 17.48 -15.56 0.72
CA ALA A 440 18.90 -15.29 0.68
C ALA A 440 19.16 -13.78 0.78
N THR A 441 20.31 -13.40 1.33
CA THR A 441 20.74 -12.01 1.30
C THR A 441 21.41 -11.69 -0.03
N ILE A 442 21.03 -10.58 -0.66
CA ILE A 442 21.69 -10.04 -1.86
C ILE A 442 22.28 -8.66 -1.54
N THR A 443 23.41 -8.35 -2.16
CA THR A 443 24.15 -7.10 -1.95
C THR A 443 24.29 -6.33 -3.25
N GLU A 444 24.30 -4.99 -3.19
CA GLU A 444 24.44 -4.11 -4.36
C GLU A 444 23.37 -4.38 -5.43
N PHE A 445 22.21 -4.88 -5.00
CA PHE A 445 21.06 -5.10 -5.86
C PHE A 445 20.51 -3.77 -6.36
N LYS A 446 20.36 -3.64 -7.69
CA LYS A 446 19.91 -2.40 -8.38
C LYS A 446 20.72 -1.15 -8.00
N LYS A 447 21.98 -1.31 -7.58
CA LYS A 447 22.81 -0.22 -7.06
C LYS A 447 22.84 0.98 -8.00
N ASP A 448 23.24 0.78 -9.25
CA ASP A 448 23.41 1.87 -10.23
C ASP A 448 22.08 2.60 -10.49
N GLN A 449 20.97 1.88 -10.53
CA GLN A 449 19.63 2.44 -10.74
C GLN A 449 19.19 3.26 -9.52
N CYS A 450 19.36 2.72 -8.33
CA CYS A 450 18.95 3.42 -7.11
C CYS A 450 19.88 4.59 -6.78
N ASP A 451 21.19 4.50 -7.08
CA ASP A 451 22.13 5.61 -6.93
C ASP A 451 21.74 6.78 -7.84
N PHE A 452 21.30 6.48 -9.06
CA PHE A 452 20.71 7.47 -9.95
C PHE A 452 19.45 8.11 -9.34
N TRP A 453 18.46 7.31 -8.93
CA TRP A 453 17.21 7.85 -8.40
C TRP A 453 17.39 8.65 -7.11
N ASP A 454 18.27 8.20 -6.21
CA ASP A 454 18.62 8.93 -4.99
C ASP A 454 19.29 10.27 -5.31
N SER A 455 20.14 10.33 -6.34
CA SER A 455 20.83 11.57 -6.74
C SER A 455 19.89 12.64 -7.29
N VAL A 456 18.79 12.23 -7.93
CA VAL A 456 17.82 13.16 -8.52
C VAL A 456 16.61 13.41 -7.61
N GLY A 457 16.35 12.51 -6.66
CA GLY A 457 15.22 12.56 -5.73
C GLY A 457 13.91 12.08 -6.33
N TYR A 458 13.01 11.59 -5.46
CA TYR A 458 11.78 10.90 -5.85
C TYR A 458 10.55 11.80 -5.93
N TYR A 459 10.51 12.91 -5.20
CA TYR A 459 9.33 13.78 -5.18
C TYR A 459 9.08 14.42 -6.54
N ARG A 460 7.85 14.28 -7.05
CA ARG A 460 7.34 15.01 -8.20
C ARG A 460 6.30 16.01 -7.72
N GLU A 461 6.57 17.29 -7.94
CA GLU A 461 5.62 18.36 -7.61
C GLU A 461 4.33 18.21 -8.46
N PRO A 462 3.15 18.40 -7.86
CA PRO A 462 1.91 18.43 -8.61
C PRO A 462 1.92 19.53 -9.69
N GLY A 463 1.65 19.18 -10.94
CA GLY A 463 1.46 20.15 -12.04
C GLY A 463 2.68 20.44 -12.92
N ILE A 464 3.78 19.71 -12.76
CA ILE A 464 4.84 19.66 -13.78
C ILE A 464 4.47 18.52 -14.75
N LEU A 465 3.96 18.90 -15.93
CA LEU A 465 3.87 18.04 -17.11
C LEU A 465 5.08 18.24 -18.01
#